data_AF-V9EYK6-F1
#
_entry.id   AF-V9EYK6-F1
#
_cell.length_a   1.000
_cell.length_b   1.000
_cell.length_c   1.000
_cell.angle_alpha   90.00
_cell.angle_beta   90.00
_cell.angle_gamma   90.00
#
_symmetry.space_group_name_H-M   'P 1'
#
loop_
_entity.id
_entity.type
_entity.pdbx_description
1 polymer ?
#
loop_
_entity_poly.entity_id
_entity_poly.type
_entity_poly.pdbx_seq_one_letter_code
_entity_poly.pdbx_strand_id
1 'polypeptide(L)'
;MEGAEGPPLPAARAQRIEAIQTVFRTPPPGQLDAAQVHRACTSANTKKAYQSYMNGVTKWVKATQDSADRFFNQDGSLNLTSFTPEHFENSLMYMMDGGKHKVSTLSGYRSALKDAYRQQRMEVPREYMGELKTIFQGLQRVEPENIQDGHERKPGKEPLTFSLYVQLAELSIKQNDNGFIHLFLLTQWNLMCRWSSVETLHTSHLHYSDDSVGFVLHKTKTNQEGSGPKDPRH
;
A
#
# COMPACT_ATOMS: atom_id res chain seq x y z
N MET A 1 52.91 -29.95 -1.21
CA MET A 1 53.02 -28.48 -1.24
C MET A 1 52.01 -27.95 -0.26
N GLU A 2 52.50 -27.43 0.86
CA GLU A 2 51.73 -26.89 1.97
C GLU A 2 50.87 -25.70 1.51
N GLY A 3 49.63 -25.67 2.01
CA GLY A 3 48.73 -24.54 1.84
C GLY A 3 49.24 -23.35 2.65
N ALA A 4 49.53 -22.26 1.97
CA ALA A 4 49.88 -20.99 2.60
C ALA A 4 48.64 -20.40 3.27
N GLU A 5 48.53 -20.55 4.58
CA GLU A 5 47.66 -19.72 5.41
C GLU A 5 48.11 -18.26 5.25
N GLY A 6 47.20 -17.41 4.75
CA GLY A 6 47.43 -15.97 4.66
C GLY A 6 47.67 -15.37 6.05
N PRO A 7 48.41 -14.26 6.15
CA PRO A 7 48.76 -13.66 7.44
C PRO A 7 47.49 -13.29 8.24
N PRO A 8 47.50 -13.50 9.57
CA PRO A 8 46.35 -13.27 10.42
C PRO A 8 45.90 -11.81 10.35
N LEU A 9 44.59 -11.60 10.22
CA LEU A 9 43.95 -10.28 10.18
C LEU A 9 44.35 -9.48 11.44
N PRO A 10 44.72 -8.19 11.31
CA PRO A 10 45.08 -7.36 12.46
C PRO A 10 43.96 -7.33 13.51
N ALA A 11 44.29 -7.52 14.79
CA ALA A 11 43.34 -7.65 15.89
C ALA A 11 42.27 -6.53 15.93
N ALA A 12 42.65 -5.30 15.56
CA ALA A 12 41.73 -4.16 15.47
C ALA A 12 40.63 -4.33 14.41
N ARG A 13 40.92 -5.04 13.30
CA ARG A 13 39.95 -5.34 12.24
C ARG A 13 39.00 -6.46 12.66
N ALA A 14 39.52 -7.48 13.35
CA ALA A 14 38.70 -8.57 13.92
C ALA A 14 37.71 -8.03 14.97
N GLN A 15 38.19 -7.19 15.90
CA GLN A 15 37.34 -6.54 16.91
C GLN A 15 36.26 -5.64 16.29
N ARG A 16 36.57 -4.95 15.17
CA ARG A 16 35.60 -4.10 14.47
C ARG A 16 34.53 -4.93 13.75
N ILE A 17 34.89 -6.08 13.18
CA ILE A 17 33.94 -7.03 12.58
C ILE A 17 33.04 -7.64 13.65
N GLU A 18 33.60 -8.02 14.80
CA GLU A 18 32.86 -8.58 15.92
C GLU A 18 31.90 -7.56 16.56
N ALA A 19 32.33 -6.31 16.68
CA ALA A 19 31.48 -5.18 17.09
C ALA A 19 30.34 -4.92 16.11
N ILE A 20 30.60 -5.04 14.80
CA ILE A 20 29.55 -4.94 13.75
C ILE A 20 28.56 -6.11 13.89
N GLN A 21 29.04 -7.34 14.03
CA GLN A 21 28.20 -8.54 14.14
C GLN A 21 27.34 -8.56 15.42
N THR A 22 27.84 -8.03 16.53
CA THR A 22 27.09 -7.91 17.79
C THR A 22 25.97 -6.87 17.71
N VAL A 23 26.17 -5.78 16.95
CA VAL A 23 25.13 -4.77 16.70
C VAL A 23 24.03 -5.29 15.76
N PHE A 24 24.34 -6.22 14.85
CA PHE A 24 23.40 -6.76 13.86
C PHE A 24 22.77 -8.12 14.22
N ARG A 25 22.68 -8.47 15.51
CA ARG A 25 21.98 -9.70 15.92
C ARG A 25 20.54 -9.71 15.42
N THR A 26 20.17 -10.78 14.72
CA THR A 26 18.79 -11.00 14.27
C THR A 26 17.89 -11.16 15.50
N PRO A 27 16.82 -10.37 15.65
CA PRO A 27 15.87 -10.55 16.74
C PRO A 27 15.24 -11.95 16.66
N PRO A 28 14.94 -12.60 17.81
CA PRO A 28 14.19 -13.85 17.79
C PRO A 28 12.81 -13.65 17.14
N PRO A 29 12.27 -14.64 16.42
CA PRO A 29 10.95 -14.54 15.81
C PRO A 29 9.88 -14.25 16.87
N GLY A 30 9.05 -13.23 16.63
CA GLY A 30 7.92 -12.92 17.50
C GLY A 30 6.87 -14.03 17.49
N GLN A 31 6.16 -14.21 18.61
CA GLN A 31 5.09 -15.20 18.72
C GLN A 31 3.87 -14.77 17.89
N LEU A 32 3.36 -15.67 17.03
CA LEU A 32 2.20 -15.44 16.15
C LEU A 32 0.93 -16.03 16.78
N ASP A 33 -0.16 -15.27 16.79
CA ASP A 33 -1.49 -15.75 17.18
C ASP A 33 -2.41 -15.97 15.96
N ALA A 34 -3.42 -16.85 16.08
CA ALA A 34 -4.34 -17.16 14.98
C ALA A 34 -5.13 -15.94 14.50
N ALA A 35 -5.46 -15.00 15.38
CA ALA A 35 -6.18 -13.78 15.02
C ALA A 35 -5.29 -12.80 14.23
N GLN A 36 -3.98 -12.77 14.46
CA GLN A 36 -3.00 -12.03 13.67
C GLN A 36 -2.93 -12.61 12.25
N VAL A 37 -2.91 -13.94 12.12
CA VAL A 37 -2.91 -14.62 10.82
C VAL A 37 -4.19 -14.33 10.03
N HIS A 38 -5.37 -14.47 10.64
CA HIS A 38 -6.64 -14.11 9.99
C HIS A 38 -6.69 -12.63 9.61
N ARG A 39 -6.16 -11.73 10.45
CA ARG A 39 -6.08 -10.30 10.14
C ARG A 39 -5.08 -9.99 9.04
N ALA A 40 -4.06 -10.82 8.81
CA ALA A 40 -3.05 -10.60 7.78
C ALA A 40 -3.59 -10.77 6.34
N CYS A 41 -4.74 -11.46 6.16
CA CYS A 41 -5.41 -11.58 4.86
C CYS A 41 -5.84 -10.24 4.25
N THR A 42 -5.81 -9.15 5.02
CA THR A 42 -6.08 -7.80 4.50
C THR A 42 -5.16 -6.81 5.20
N SER A 43 -4.38 -6.07 4.40
CA SER A 43 -3.39 -5.13 4.93
C SER A 43 -4.05 -4.06 5.80
N ALA A 44 -3.32 -3.55 6.80
CA ALA A 44 -3.81 -2.46 7.66
C ALA A 44 -4.24 -1.23 6.86
N ASN A 45 -3.49 -0.88 5.81
CA ASN A 45 -3.83 0.22 4.91
C ASN A 45 -5.12 -0.05 4.14
N THR A 46 -5.35 -1.28 3.69
CA THR A 46 -6.60 -1.68 3.03
C THR A 46 -7.78 -1.57 3.99
N LYS A 47 -7.63 -2.01 5.24
CA LYS A 47 -8.69 -1.87 6.27
C LYS A 47 -9.03 -0.41 6.53
N LYS A 48 -8.02 0.44 6.70
CA LYS A 48 -8.21 1.90 6.85
C LYS A 48 -8.93 2.50 5.65
N ALA A 49 -8.53 2.12 4.43
CA ALA A 49 -9.19 2.57 3.21
C ALA A 49 -10.65 2.11 3.15
N TYR A 50 -10.93 0.84 3.46
CA TYR A 50 -12.29 0.31 3.51
C TYR A 50 -13.16 1.01 4.54
N GLN A 51 -12.62 1.28 5.72
CA GLN A 51 -13.32 2.08 6.73
C GLN A 51 -13.61 3.49 6.22
N SER A 52 -12.65 4.14 5.54
CA SER A 52 -12.88 5.45 4.92
C SER A 52 -13.99 5.42 3.87
N TYR A 53 -14.02 4.39 3.02
CA TYR A 53 -15.07 4.25 2.01
C TYR A 53 -16.44 4.00 2.66
N MET A 54 -16.52 3.10 3.63
CA MET A 54 -17.76 2.84 4.37
C MET A 54 -18.24 4.07 5.14
N ASN A 55 -17.34 4.88 5.71
CA ASN A 55 -17.70 6.17 6.31
C ASN A 55 -18.34 7.13 5.29
N GLY A 56 -17.87 7.11 4.04
CA GLY A 56 -18.50 7.86 2.94
C GLY A 56 -19.93 7.39 2.68
N VAL A 57 -20.16 6.08 2.63
CA VAL A 57 -21.51 5.50 2.46
C VAL A 57 -22.39 5.84 3.65
N THR A 58 -21.90 5.67 4.88
CA THR A 58 -22.61 6.03 6.11
C THR A 58 -23.02 7.50 6.13
N LYS A 59 -22.13 8.40 5.70
CA LYS A 59 -22.43 9.83 5.60
C LYS A 59 -23.53 10.10 4.59
N TRP A 60 -23.50 9.42 3.44
CA TRP A 60 -24.55 9.52 2.43
C TRP A 60 -25.90 8.99 2.94
N VAL A 61 -25.93 7.81 3.57
CA VAL A 61 -27.15 7.24 4.15
C VAL A 61 -27.78 8.22 5.14
N LYS A 62 -26.99 8.77 6.07
CA LYS A 62 -27.47 9.74 7.06
C LYS A 62 -27.97 11.06 6.46
N ALA A 63 -27.49 11.43 5.27
CA ALA A 63 -27.85 12.68 4.62
C ALA A 63 -29.05 12.56 3.66
N THR A 64 -29.29 11.37 3.11
CA THR A 64 -30.21 11.20 1.96
C THR A 64 -31.32 10.20 2.22
N GLN A 65 -31.15 9.27 3.16
CA GLN A 65 -32.15 8.22 3.40
C GLN A 65 -33.06 8.57 4.57
N ASP A 66 -34.37 8.42 4.36
CA ASP A 66 -35.36 8.49 5.42
C ASP A 66 -35.17 7.33 6.41
N SER A 67 -35.36 7.61 7.70
CA SER A 67 -35.16 6.66 8.79
C SER A 67 -33.78 5.98 8.74
N ALA A 68 -32.72 6.79 8.58
CA ALA A 68 -31.33 6.34 8.42
C ALA A 68 -30.88 5.26 9.43
N ASP A 69 -31.38 5.29 10.66
CA ASP A 69 -31.03 4.32 11.71
C ASP A 69 -31.33 2.86 11.34
N ARG A 70 -32.31 2.59 10.47
CA ARG A 70 -32.65 1.22 10.01
C ARG A 70 -31.54 0.55 9.20
N PHE A 71 -30.62 1.35 8.65
CA PHE A 71 -29.50 0.89 7.85
C PHE A 71 -28.26 0.59 8.67
N PHE A 72 -28.31 0.73 9.99
CA PHE A 72 -27.19 0.46 10.88
C PHE A 72 -27.53 -0.65 11.87
N ASN A 73 -26.56 -1.50 12.13
CA ASN A 73 -26.58 -2.47 13.22
C ASN A 73 -26.33 -1.76 14.56
N GLN A 74 -26.57 -2.45 15.68
CA GLN A 74 -26.34 -1.90 17.03
C GLN A 74 -24.90 -1.47 17.28
N ASP A 75 -23.93 -2.10 16.59
CA ASP A 75 -22.50 -1.76 16.66
C ASP A 75 -22.10 -0.58 15.76
N GLY A 76 -23.07 0.03 15.06
CA GLY A 76 -22.86 1.13 14.12
C GLY A 76 -22.35 0.70 12.74
N SER A 77 -22.16 -0.60 12.50
CA SER A 77 -21.84 -1.11 11.16
C SER A 77 -23.07 -1.07 10.24
N LEU A 78 -22.84 -1.07 8.93
CA LEU A 78 -23.92 -1.05 7.94
C LEU A 78 -24.70 -2.37 8.01
N ASN A 79 -26.02 -2.28 8.19
CA ASN A 79 -26.91 -3.42 8.11
C ASN A 79 -27.14 -3.81 6.64
N LEU A 80 -26.42 -4.84 6.18
CA LEU A 80 -26.46 -5.29 4.79
C LEU A 80 -27.74 -6.07 4.42
N THR A 81 -28.63 -6.34 5.39
CA THR A 81 -29.98 -6.88 5.08
C THR A 81 -30.94 -5.76 4.67
N SER A 82 -30.79 -4.57 5.26
CA SER A 82 -31.57 -3.37 4.91
C SER A 82 -30.94 -2.59 3.77
N PHE A 83 -29.60 -2.57 3.69
CA PHE A 83 -28.85 -1.81 2.69
C PHE A 83 -28.74 -2.60 1.39
N THR A 84 -29.61 -2.28 0.43
CA THR A 84 -29.75 -3.02 -0.82
C THR A 84 -28.74 -2.58 -1.89
N PRO A 85 -28.55 -3.39 -2.96
CA PRO A 85 -27.79 -3.01 -4.15
C PRO A 85 -28.11 -1.62 -4.72
N GLU A 86 -29.39 -1.29 -4.83
CA GLU A 86 -29.88 -0.03 -5.36
C GLU A 86 -29.43 1.16 -4.51
N HIS A 87 -29.41 1.00 -3.17
CA HIS A 87 -28.94 2.05 -2.27
C HIS A 87 -27.45 2.32 -2.47
N PHE A 88 -26.68 1.26 -2.70
CA PHE A 88 -25.27 1.42 -3.00
C PHE A 88 -25.05 2.11 -4.35
N GLU A 89 -25.79 1.74 -5.39
CA GLU A 89 -25.72 2.40 -6.70
C GLU A 89 -26.05 3.90 -6.59
N ASN A 90 -27.14 4.25 -5.91
CA ASN A 90 -27.51 5.64 -5.66
C ASN A 90 -26.41 6.41 -4.90
N SER A 91 -25.74 5.75 -3.94
CA SER A 91 -24.59 6.35 -3.26
C SER A 91 -23.41 6.60 -4.20
N LEU A 92 -23.14 5.70 -5.15
CA LEU A 92 -22.07 5.85 -6.14
C LEU A 92 -22.37 7.01 -7.10
N MET A 93 -23.61 7.13 -7.57
CA MET A 93 -24.03 8.22 -8.45
C MET A 93 -23.91 9.58 -7.74
N TYR A 94 -24.40 9.67 -6.49
CA TYR A 94 -24.21 10.88 -5.68
C TYR A 94 -22.74 11.29 -5.53
N MET A 95 -21.84 10.31 -5.31
CA MET A 95 -20.41 10.58 -5.16
C MET A 95 -19.72 11.01 -6.48
N MET A 96 -20.23 10.54 -7.62
CA MET A 96 -19.80 10.93 -8.97
C MET A 96 -20.28 12.33 -9.34
N ASP A 97 -21.55 12.62 -9.09
CA ASP A 97 -22.19 13.91 -9.39
C ASP A 97 -21.57 15.03 -8.54
N GLY A 98 -21.16 14.71 -7.31
CA GLY A 98 -20.38 15.61 -6.47
C GLY A 98 -18.99 15.97 -7.05
N GLY A 99 -18.57 15.36 -8.16
CA GLY A 99 -17.37 15.72 -8.95
C GLY A 99 -16.02 15.42 -8.29
N LYS A 100 -16.03 14.89 -7.06
CA LYS A 100 -14.82 14.74 -6.21
C LYS A 100 -14.09 13.42 -6.37
N HIS A 101 -14.70 12.40 -6.99
CA HIS A 101 -14.17 11.04 -7.01
C HIS A 101 -13.90 10.54 -8.44
N LYS A 102 -12.78 9.83 -8.60
CA LYS A 102 -12.49 9.03 -9.81
C LYS A 102 -13.23 7.70 -9.77
N VAL A 103 -13.44 7.09 -10.94
CA VAL A 103 -14.02 5.73 -11.02
C VAL A 103 -13.12 4.70 -10.33
N SER A 104 -11.80 4.91 -10.37
CA SER A 104 -10.85 4.10 -9.62
C SER A 104 -11.07 4.15 -8.10
N THR A 105 -11.46 5.31 -7.56
CA THR A 105 -11.82 5.45 -6.14
C THR A 105 -13.11 4.70 -5.83
N LEU A 106 -14.12 4.79 -6.71
CA LEU A 106 -15.38 4.06 -6.54
C LEU A 106 -15.17 2.53 -6.52
N SER A 107 -14.20 2.00 -7.27
CA SER A 107 -13.85 0.57 -7.20
C SER A 107 -13.38 0.14 -5.81
N GLY A 108 -12.79 1.08 -5.06
CA GLY A 108 -12.47 0.94 -3.64
C GLY A 108 -13.72 0.73 -2.76
N TYR A 109 -14.80 1.47 -3.02
CA TYR A 109 -16.09 1.30 -2.32
C TYR A 109 -16.67 -0.09 -2.56
N ARG A 110 -16.65 -0.57 -3.81
CA ARG A 110 -17.09 -1.93 -4.14
C ARG A 110 -16.32 -2.99 -3.35
N SER A 111 -15.00 -2.82 -3.24
CA SER A 111 -14.14 -3.75 -2.53
C SER A 111 -14.39 -3.70 -1.01
N ALA A 112 -14.60 -2.51 -0.47
CA ALA A 112 -14.94 -2.32 0.94
C ALA A 112 -16.30 -2.93 1.30
N LEU A 113 -17.28 -2.84 0.40
CA LEU A 113 -18.58 -3.47 0.63
C LEU A 113 -18.48 -5.00 0.63
N LYS A 114 -17.76 -5.60 -0.33
CA LYS A 114 -17.47 -7.04 -0.30
C LYS A 114 -16.80 -7.48 0.99
N ASP A 115 -15.89 -6.65 1.50
CA ASP A 115 -15.26 -6.91 2.78
C ASP A 115 -16.25 -6.83 3.94
N ALA A 116 -17.21 -5.90 3.92
CA ALA A 116 -18.28 -5.84 4.92
C ALA A 116 -19.13 -7.12 4.92
N TYR A 117 -19.53 -7.63 3.74
CA TYR A 117 -20.21 -8.92 3.61
C TYR A 117 -19.36 -10.06 4.20
N ARG A 118 -18.07 -10.11 3.87
CA ARG A 118 -17.14 -11.10 4.41
C ARG A 118 -17.02 -11.02 5.93
N GLN A 119 -16.91 -9.82 6.50
CA GLN A 119 -16.80 -9.60 7.95
C GLN A 119 -18.07 -10.03 8.69
N GLN A 120 -19.25 -9.78 8.11
CA GLN A 120 -20.54 -10.23 8.63
C GLN A 120 -20.88 -11.70 8.30
N ARG A 121 -19.95 -12.43 7.65
CA ARG A 121 -20.10 -13.82 7.20
C ARG A 121 -21.34 -14.07 6.33
N MET A 122 -21.69 -13.09 5.50
CA MET A 122 -22.78 -13.19 4.54
C MET A 122 -22.25 -13.39 3.13
N GLU A 123 -23.01 -14.15 2.34
CA GLU A 123 -22.74 -14.26 0.91
C GLU A 123 -23.14 -12.97 0.21
N VAL A 124 -22.28 -12.51 -0.71
CA VAL A 124 -22.62 -11.39 -1.59
C VAL A 124 -23.64 -11.89 -2.62
N PRO A 125 -24.82 -11.26 -2.76
CA PRO A 125 -25.80 -11.68 -3.78
C PRO A 125 -25.19 -11.73 -5.18
N ARG A 126 -25.48 -12.78 -5.95
CA ARG A 126 -24.88 -13.00 -7.28
C ARG A 126 -25.29 -11.93 -8.28
N GLU A 127 -26.57 -11.58 -8.29
CA GLU A 127 -27.15 -10.54 -9.15
C GLU A 127 -26.44 -9.19 -8.91
N TYR A 128 -26.22 -8.87 -7.63
CA TYR A 128 -25.53 -7.66 -7.23
C TYR A 128 -24.12 -7.54 -7.82
N MET A 129 -23.38 -8.64 -7.86
CA MET A 129 -22.04 -8.66 -8.41
C MET A 129 -21.98 -8.45 -9.93
N GLY A 130 -23.02 -8.90 -10.63
CA GLY A 130 -23.21 -8.69 -12.07
C GLY A 130 -23.55 -7.23 -12.37
N GLU A 131 -24.56 -6.69 -11.71
CA GLU A 131 -25.01 -5.30 -11.89
C GLU A 131 -23.89 -4.30 -11.59
N LEU A 132 -23.19 -4.46 -10.47
CA LEU A 132 -22.03 -3.63 -10.15
C LEU A 132 -20.95 -3.71 -11.23
N LYS A 133 -20.69 -4.89 -11.79
CA LYS A 133 -19.69 -5.02 -12.85
C LYS A 133 -20.10 -4.17 -14.07
N THR A 134 -21.37 -4.19 -14.45
CA THR A 134 -21.91 -3.39 -15.56
C THR A 134 -21.80 -1.89 -15.28
N ILE A 135 -22.21 -1.44 -14.09
CA ILE A 135 -22.12 -0.03 -13.68
C ILE A 135 -20.66 0.45 -13.75
N PHE A 136 -19.73 -0.29 -13.16
CA PHE A 136 -18.31 0.08 -13.17
C PHE A 136 -17.71 0.10 -14.57
N GLN A 137 -18.12 -0.79 -15.47
CA GLN A 137 -17.72 -0.75 -16.87
C GLN A 137 -18.27 0.49 -17.59
N GLY A 138 -19.52 0.87 -17.32
CA GLY A 138 -20.11 2.11 -17.83
C GLY A 138 -19.35 3.35 -17.35
N LEU A 139 -19.11 3.43 -16.04
CA LEU A 139 -18.35 4.52 -15.43
C LEU A 139 -16.94 4.66 -16.03
N GLN A 140 -16.25 3.54 -16.27
CA GLN A 140 -14.92 3.52 -16.88
C GLN A 140 -14.89 4.04 -18.33
N ARG A 141 -16.01 4.03 -19.05
CA ARG A 141 -16.13 4.59 -20.41
C ARG A 141 -16.49 6.08 -20.38
N VAL A 142 -17.37 6.46 -19.46
CA VAL A 142 -17.80 7.85 -19.27
C VAL A 142 -16.68 8.75 -18.73
N GLU A 143 -15.74 8.23 -17.93
CA GLU A 143 -14.64 9.04 -17.37
C GLU A 143 -13.68 9.60 -18.45
N PRO A 144 -13.16 8.81 -19.41
CA PRO A 144 -12.38 9.32 -20.53
C PRO A 144 -13.13 10.30 -21.43
N GLU A 145 -14.41 10.02 -21.74
CA GLU A 145 -15.26 10.91 -22.56
C GLU A 145 -15.41 12.29 -21.90
N ASN A 146 -15.72 12.32 -20.60
CA ASN A 146 -15.78 13.57 -19.84
C ASN A 146 -14.44 14.34 -19.85
N ILE A 147 -13.31 13.64 -19.73
CA ILE A 147 -11.97 14.28 -19.80
C ILE A 147 -11.75 14.88 -21.18
N GLN A 148 -12.13 14.16 -22.25
CA GLN A 148 -12.01 14.61 -23.63
C GLN A 148 -12.88 15.86 -23.89
N ASP A 149 -14.05 15.93 -23.27
CA ASP A 149 -14.97 17.08 -23.33
C ASP A 149 -14.52 18.26 -22.44
N GLY A 150 -13.34 18.16 -21.82
CA GLY A 150 -12.77 19.24 -21.01
C GLY A 150 -13.27 19.30 -19.57
N HIS A 151 -14.08 18.33 -19.13
CA HIS A 151 -14.45 18.15 -17.73
C HIS A 151 -13.30 17.47 -16.98
N GLU A 152 -12.20 18.20 -16.86
CA GLU A 152 -10.94 17.65 -16.38
C GLU A 152 -11.00 17.35 -14.88
N ARG A 153 -10.93 16.06 -14.54
CA ARG A 153 -10.67 15.58 -13.18
C ARG A 153 -9.16 15.34 -13.08
N LYS A 154 -8.37 16.32 -12.63
CA LYS A 154 -6.94 16.13 -12.29
C LYS A 154 -6.68 15.65 -10.83
N PRO A 155 -7.14 14.46 -10.39
CA PRO A 155 -6.51 13.84 -9.22
C PRO A 155 -5.24 13.06 -9.57
N GLY A 156 -4.09 13.54 -9.14
CA GLY A 156 -2.81 12.85 -9.25
C GLY A 156 -1.67 13.74 -8.78
N LYS A 157 -0.57 13.13 -8.33
CA LYS A 157 0.68 13.87 -8.12
C LYS A 157 1.44 13.87 -9.44
N GLU A 158 2.05 14.99 -9.78
CA GLU A 158 2.95 15.04 -10.92
C GLU A 158 4.16 14.13 -10.69
N PRO A 159 4.69 13.47 -11.73
CA PRO A 159 5.91 12.68 -11.62
C PRO A 159 7.09 13.55 -11.16
N LEU A 160 7.92 13.01 -10.27
CA LEU A 160 9.19 13.63 -9.93
C LEU A 160 10.13 13.55 -11.13
N THR A 161 10.45 14.68 -11.74
CA THR A 161 11.38 14.73 -12.88
C THR A 161 12.82 14.50 -12.42
N PHE A 162 13.68 14.01 -13.33
CA PHE A 162 15.10 13.81 -13.02
C PHE A 162 15.79 15.12 -12.60
N SER A 163 15.50 16.23 -13.29
CA SER A 163 16.05 17.55 -12.92
C SER A 163 15.66 17.96 -11.50
N LEU A 164 14.39 17.75 -11.11
CA LEU A 164 13.94 18.05 -9.76
C LEU A 164 14.57 17.08 -8.74
N TYR A 165 14.74 15.81 -9.08
CA TYR A 165 15.47 14.86 -8.25
C TYR A 165 16.92 15.30 -7.99
N VAL A 166 17.66 15.74 -9.02
CA VAL A 166 19.04 16.23 -8.85
C VAL A 166 19.09 17.42 -7.88
N GLN A 167 18.18 18.37 -8.05
CA GLN A 167 18.09 19.52 -7.14
C GLN A 167 17.78 19.09 -5.69
N LEU A 168 16.85 18.14 -5.50
CA LEU A 168 16.54 17.61 -4.18
C LEU A 168 17.73 16.85 -3.58
N ALA A 169 18.46 16.09 -4.39
CA ALA A 169 19.66 15.38 -3.96
C ALA A 169 20.76 16.37 -3.51
N GLU A 170 21.02 17.43 -4.26
CA GLU A 170 21.96 18.48 -3.87
C GLU A 170 21.55 19.22 -2.60
N LEU A 171 20.25 19.52 -2.46
CA LEU A 171 19.71 20.15 -1.25
C LEU A 171 19.76 19.23 -0.03
N SER A 172 19.59 17.92 -0.23
CA SER A 172 19.64 16.94 0.86
C SER A 172 21.02 16.80 1.48
N ILE A 173 22.10 16.95 0.71
CA ILE A 173 23.49 16.93 1.21
C ILE A 173 23.73 18.10 2.18
N LYS A 174 23.05 19.23 1.97
CA LYS A 174 23.19 20.44 2.78
C LYS A 174 22.42 20.36 4.12
N GLN A 175 21.63 19.30 4.33
CA GLN A 175 20.88 19.12 5.57
C GLN A 175 21.80 18.63 6.69
N ASN A 176 21.57 19.13 7.91
CA ASN A 176 22.33 18.70 9.08
C ASN A 176 21.68 17.47 9.73
N ASP A 177 21.51 16.40 8.95
CA ASP A 177 20.85 15.16 9.35
C ASP A 177 21.77 13.93 9.21
N ASN A 178 23.09 14.18 9.15
CA ASN A 178 24.13 13.18 8.87
C ASN A 178 23.96 12.45 7.53
N GLY A 179 23.30 13.08 6.55
CA GLY A 179 23.10 12.52 5.22
C GLY A 179 21.94 11.53 5.13
N PHE A 180 21.07 11.46 6.13
CA PHE A 180 19.95 10.52 6.16
C PHE A 180 18.95 10.75 5.02
N ILE A 181 18.53 12.01 4.79
CA ILE A 181 17.62 12.37 3.69
C ILE A 181 18.29 12.05 2.35
N HIS A 182 19.59 12.32 2.22
CA HIS A 182 20.32 12.02 0.99
C HIS A 182 20.34 10.52 0.70
N LEU A 183 20.70 9.72 1.70
CA LEU A 183 20.69 8.25 1.61
C LEU A 183 19.29 7.72 1.28
N PHE A 184 18.26 8.22 1.96
CA PHE A 184 16.88 7.82 1.75
C PHE A 184 16.41 8.13 0.33
N LEU A 185 16.64 9.35 -0.15
CA LEU A 185 16.23 9.80 -1.48
C LEU A 185 16.95 9.02 -2.59
N LEU A 186 18.26 8.84 -2.46
CA LEU A 186 19.09 8.07 -3.40
C LEU A 186 18.64 6.61 -3.45
N THR A 187 18.39 6.00 -2.29
CA THR A 187 17.91 4.61 -2.19
C THR A 187 16.52 4.46 -2.80
N GLN A 188 15.61 5.40 -2.55
CA GLN A 188 14.26 5.37 -3.14
C GLN A 188 14.32 5.46 -4.67
N TRP A 189 15.17 6.34 -5.19
CA TRP A 189 15.32 6.59 -6.62
C TRP A 189 15.96 5.39 -7.34
N ASN A 190 17.12 4.90 -6.85
CA ASN A 190 17.83 3.78 -7.49
C ASN A 190 17.00 2.50 -7.47
N LEU A 191 16.42 2.14 -6.32
CA LEU A 191 15.62 0.91 -6.20
C LEU A 191 14.23 1.01 -6.84
N MET A 192 13.83 2.20 -7.31
CA MET A 192 12.51 2.52 -7.86
C MET A 192 11.37 2.00 -6.97
N CYS A 193 11.52 2.15 -5.66
CA CYS A 193 10.61 1.58 -4.68
C CYS A 193 9.82 2.64 -3.92
N ARG A 194 8.77 2.19 -3.22
CA ARG A 194 7.95 3.09 -2.40
C ARG A 194 8.73 3.43 -1.13
N TRP A 195 8.46 4.60 -0.55
CA TRP A 195 8.99 4.98 0.77
C TRP A 195 8.82 3.87 1.83
N SER A 196 7.68 3.17 1.82
CA SER A 196 7.41 2.05 2.74
C SER A 196 8.27 0.81 2.49
N SER A 197 8.88 0.69 1.33
CA SER A 197 9.88 -0.34 1.05
C SER A 197 11.26 0.10 1.51
N VAL A 198 11.61 1.39 1.35
CA VAL A 198 12.87 1.95 1.84
C VAL A 198 12.93 1.89 3.38
N GLU A 199 11.84 2.22 4.07
CA GLU A 199 11.78 2.22 5.55
C GLU A 199 11.98 0.83 6.18
N THR A 200 11.71 -0.24 5.41
CA THR A 200 11.79 -1.63 5.88
C THR A 200 13.08 -2.31 5.43
N LEU A 201 13.99 -1.58 4.78
CA LEU A 201 15.31 -2.11 4.47
C LEU A 201 16.08 -2.39 5.77
N HIS A 202 16.64 -3.59 5.82
CA HIS A 202 17.51 -4.02 6.90
C HIS A 202 18.90 -4.23 6.33
N THR A 203 19.95 -4.05 7.14
CA THR A 203 21.34 -4.25 6.70
C THR A 203 21.59 -5.68 6.25
N SER A 204 20.87 -6.66 6.80
CA SER A 204 20.92 -8.06 6.32
C SER A 204 20.30 -8.27 4.93
N HIS A 205 19.61 -7.28 4.37
CA HIS A 205 19.10 -7.32 3.00
C HIS A 205 20.12 -6.79 1.98
N LEU A 206 21.24 -6.22 2.45
CA LEU A 206 22.30 -5.70 1.59
C LEU A 206 22.98 -6.87 0.86
N HIS A 207 23.12 -6.73 -0.45
CA HIS A 207 23.83 -7.67 -1.30
C HIS A 207 24.94 -6.93 -2.03
N TYR A 208 26.11 -7.55 -2.11
CA TYR A 208 27.26 -7.01 -2.82
C TYR A 208 27.55 -7.90 -4.03
N SER A 209 27.65 -7.29 -5.20
CA SER A 209 27.97 -7.96 -6.46
C SER A 209 28.98 -7.11 -7.21
N ASP A 210 30.26 -7.50 -7.13
CA ASP A 210 31.40 -6.87 -7.80
C ASP A 210 31.47 -5.34 -7.65
N ASP A 211 30.99 -4.58 -8.63
CA ASP A 211 31.02 -3.11 -8.65
C ASP A 211 29.72 -2.47 -8.14
N SER A 212 28.77 -3.28 -7.67
CA SER A 212 27.44 -2.82 -7.25
C SER A 212 27.06 -3.29 -5.85
N VAL A 213 26.26 -2.46 -5.20
CA VAL A 213 25.56 -2.79 -3.96
C VAL A 213 24.07 -2.76 -4.26
N GLY A 214 23.37 -3.82 -3.88
CA GLY A 214 21.93 -3.93 -4.05
C GLY A 214 21.21 -4.34 -2.77
N PHE A 215 19.89 -4.41 -2.85
CA PHE A 215 19.04 -4.85 -1.75
C PHE A 215 18.10 -5.98 -2.18
N VAL A 216 18.04 -7.03 -1.36
CA VAL A 216 17.08 -8.13 -1.50
C VAL A 216 15.77 -7.73 -0.81
N LEU A 217 14.72 -7.52 -1.60
CA LEU A 217 13.39 -7.23 -1.06
C LEU A 217 12.60 -8.53 -0.85
N HIS A 218 12.49 -8.97 0.41
CA HIS A 218 11.74 -10.18 0.77
C HIS A 218 10.23 -10.07 0.56
N LYS A 219 9.72 -8.84 0.46
CA LYS A 219 8.31 -8.54 0.19
C LYS A 219 8.23 -7.34 -0.73
N THR A 220 7.49 -7.46 -1.82
CA THR A 220 7.20 -6.35 -2.74
C THR A 220 5.71 -6.26 -2.98
N LYS A 221 5.23 -5.14 -3.57
CA LYS A 221 3.80 -4.98 -3.87
C LYS A 221 3.22 -6.17 -4.65
N THR A 222 3.97 -6.70 -5.61
CA THR A 222 3.53 -7.82 -6.47
C THR A 222 3.91 -9.19 -5.93
N ASN A 223 4.88 -9.29 -5.01
CA ASN A 223 5.28 -10.51 -4.32
C ASN A 223 5.03 -10.36 -2.81
N GLN A 224 3.77 -10.47 -2.39
CA GLN A 224 3.38 -10.32 -0.98
C GLN A 224 3.72 -11.55 -0.14
N GLU A 225 3.81 -12.72 -0.78
CA GLU A 225 4.09 -14.02 -0.15
C GLU A 225 5.59 -14.33 -0.08
N GLY A 226 6.42 -13.60 -0.84
CA GLY A 226 7.87 -13.79 -0.88
C GLY A 226 8.30 -15.10 -1.55
N SER A 227 7.40 -15.73 -2.31
CA SER A 227 7.61 -17.00 -3.03
C SER A 227 8.25 -16.81 -4.41
N GLY A 228 8.11 -15.63 -5.01
CA GLY A 228 8.76 -15.29 -6.28
C GLY A 228 10.28 -15.04 -6.15
N PRO A 229 10.99 -14.94 -7.30
CA PRO A 229 12.43 -14.65 -7.34
C PRO A 229 12.81 -13.40 -6.54
N LYS A 230 13.98 -13.45 -5.89
CA LYS A 230 14.49 -12.43 -4.97
C LYS A 230 15.79 -11.82 -5.49
N ASP A 231 15.77 -11.43 -6.75
CA ASP A 231 16.92 -10.79 -7.36
C ASP A 231 17.21 -9.46 -6.65
N PRO A 232 18.48 -9.21 -6.25
CA PRO A 232 18.87 -7.94 -5.68
C PRO A 232 18.50 -6.79 -6.62
N ARG A 233 17.97 -5.71 -6.06
CA ARG A 233 17.75 -4.46 -6.79
C ARG A 233 18.98 -3.58 -6.64
N HIS A 234 19.49 -3.09 -7.76
CA HIS A 234 20.66 -2.22 -7.87
C HIS A 234 20.20 -0.81 -8.28
#